data_AF-A0A7X7EDV2-F1
#
_entry.id   AF-A0A7X7EDV2-F1
#
_cell.length_a   1.000
_cell.length_b   1.000
_cell.length_c   1.000
_cell.angle_alpha   90.00
_cell.angle_beta   90.00
_cell.angle_gamma   90.00
#
_symmetry.space_group_name_H-M   'P 1'
#
loop_
_entity.id
_entity.type
_entity.pdbx_description
1 polymer ?
#
loop_
_entity_poly.entity_id
_entity_poly.type
_entity_poly.pdbx_seq_one_letter_code
_entity_poly.pdbx_strand_id
1 'polypeptide(L)'
;MEKNQKEKLSKPKIAILVTFALVLLFIFTFGCYGCSYQPVFEEPTVEEAIDVVSRLAGNRWVIDDTEGIPPFAELFGLCLKELSFGSAAVQASELEATLTATNKAVLYGRLVFDEEGGFSLHYDGQALPITINYSQSRDGNSEMVTLVGQESNTHCYYLKR
;
A
#
# COMPACT_ATOMS: atom_id res chain seq x y z
N MET A 1 7.50 -64.79 0.35
CA MET A 1 7.31 -63.91 1.52
C MET A 1 7.15 -62.50 0.99
N GLU A 2 6.02 -61.85 1.26
CA GLU A 2 5.89 -60.40 1.50
C GLU A 2 4.40 -60.11 1.71
N LYS A 3 4.00 -59.88 2.97
CA LYS A 3 2.63 -59.44 3.30
C LYS A 3 2.60 -57.92 3.20
N ASN A 4 2.00 -57.42 2.14
CA ASN A 4 1.73 -56.01 1.89
C ASN A 4 0.63 -55.53 2.88
N GLN A 5 1.03 -55.10 4.08
CA GLN A 5 0.11 -54.50 5.05
C GLN A 5 -0.20 -53.06 4.66
N LYS A 6 -1.35 -52.84 4.02
CA LYS A 6 -1.96 -51.50 3.97
C LYS A 6 -2.41 -51.15 5.39
N GLU A 7 -1.60 -50.38 6.12
CA GLU A 7 -2.01 -49.79 7.39
C GLU A 7 -3.28 -48.96 7.18
N LYS A 8 -4.41 -49.41 7.75
CA LYS A 8 -5.63 -48.60 7.80
C LYS A 8 -5.38 -47.46 8.77
N LEU A 9 -5.38 -46.23 8.27
CA LEU A 9 -5.28 -45.03 9.10
C LEU A 9 -6.35 -45.08 10.21
N SER A 10 -5.91 -44.95 11.46
CA SER A 10 -6.82 -44.93 12.60
C SER A 10 -7.64 -43.65 12.62
N LYS A 11 -8.90 -43.72 13.08
CA LYS A 11 -9.82 -42.58 13.22
C LYS A 11 -9.17 -41.30 13.80
N PRO A 12 -8.32 -41.34 14.85
CA PRO A 12 -7.66 -40.14 15.36
C PRO A 12 -6.64 -39.54 14.38
N LYS A 13 -5.91 -40.36 13.60
CA LYS A 13 -4.98 -39.85 12.58
C LYS A 13 -5.74 -39.15 11.43
N ILE A 14 -6.91 -39.66 11.07
CA ILE A 14 -7.80 -39.02 10.08
C ILE A 14 -8.31 -37.67 10.61
N ALA A 15 -8.73 -37.60 11.87
CA ALA A 15 -9.18 -36.34 12.48
C ALA A 15 -8.09 -35.27 12.47
N ILE A 16 -6.85 -35.63 12.84
CA ILE A 16 -5.70 -34.71 12.82
C ILE A 16 -5.42 -34.20 11.41
N LEU A 17 -5.44 -35.08 10.41
CA LEU A 17 -5.24 -34.72 9.00
C LEU A 17 -6.33 -33.77 8.49
N VAL A 18 -7.59 -34.00 8.86
CA VAL A 18 -8.71 -33.15 8.46
C VAL A 18 -8.62 -31.77 9.11
N THR A 19 -8.26 -31.69 10.40
CA THR A 19 -8.05 -30.40 11.07
C THR A 19 -6.89 -29.63 10.47
N PHE A 20 -5.77 -30.32 10.17
CA PHE A 20 -4.61 -29.68 9.54
C PHE A 20 -4.92 -29.16 8.13
N ALA A 21 -5.67 -29.94 7.35
CA ALA A 21 -6.14 -29.51 6.04
C ALA A 21 -7.07 -28.28 6.12
N LEU A 22 -7.98 -28.24 7.10
CA LEU A 22 -8.86 -27.08 7.33
C LEU A 22 -8.09 -25.83 7.73
N VAL A 23 -7.09 -25.95 8.61
CA VAL A 23 -6.22 -24.82 9.01
C VAL A 23 -5.41 -24.31 7.83
N LEU A 24 -4.84 -25.20 7.01
CA LEU A 24 -4.13 -24.80 5.79
C LEU A 24 -5.07 -24.13 4.80
N LEU A 25 -6.29 -24.63 4.63
CA LEU A 25 -7.29 -24.02 3.73
C LEU A 25 -7.66 -22.61 4.19
N PHE A 26 -7.80 -22.40 5.50
CA PHE A 26 -7.95 -21.06 6.09
C PHE A 26 -6.73 -20.17 5.81
N ILE A 27 -5.51 -20.64 6.04
CA ILE A 27 -4.29 -19.86 5.75
C ILE A 27 -4.19 -19.52 4.26
N PHE A 28 -4.61 -20.41 3.36
CA PHE A 28 -4.62 -20.14 1.91
C PHE A 28 -5.72 -19.14 1.51
N THR A 29 -6.94 -19.24 2.06
CA THR A 29 -8.01 -18.27 1.72
C THR A 29 -7.77 -16.89 2.32
N PHE A 30 -7.14 -16.82 3.50
CA PHE A 30 -6.76 -15.56 4.14
C PHE A 30 -5.35 -15.08 3.75
N GLY A 31 -4.51 -15.93 3.18
CA GLY A 31 -3.18 -15.58 2.68
C GLY A 31 -3.22 -14.79 1.36
N CYS A 32 -4.31 -14.91 0.58
CA CYS A 32 -4.52 -14.11 -0.62
C CYS A 32 -4.83 -12.62 -0.34
N TYR A 33 -5.12 -12.23 0.90
CA TYR A 33 -5.14 -10.81 1.28
C TYR A 33 -3.74 -10.19 1.22
N GLY A 34 -2.67 -11.01 1.30
CA GLY A 34 -1.28 -10.56 1.15
C GLY A 34 -0.87 -10.23 -0.28
N CYS A 35 -1.59 -10.74 -1.29
CA CYS A 35 -1.24 -10.55 -2.69
C CYS A 35 -1.75 -9.23 -3.29
N SER A 36 -2.63 -8.49 -2.60
CA SER A 36 -3.04 -7.15 -3.06
C SER A 36 -2.05 -6.05 -2.65
N TYR A 37 -1.02 -6.38 -1.87
CA TYR A 37 -0.02 -5.43 -1.37
C TYR A 37 1.26 -5.37 -2.19
N GLN A 38 1.33 -6.08 -3.33
CA GLN A 38 2.44 -5.88 -4.26
C GLN A 38 2.11 -4.71 -5.19
N PRO A 39 2.66 -3.51 -4.95
CA PRO A 39 2.53 -2.41 -5.89
C PRO A 39 3.07 -2.87 -7.25
N VAL A 40 2.23 -2.79 -8.27
CA VAL A 40 2.68 -2.89 -9.66
C VAL A 40 3.38 -1.57 -9.94
N PHE A 41 4.71 -1.62 -10.10
CA PHE A 41 5.55 -0.47 -10.44
C PHE A 41 5.65 -0.31 -11.95
N GLU A 42 4.52 -0.29 -12.64
CA GLU A 42 4.48 0.18 -14.04
C GLU A 42 4.30 1.70 -14.01
N GLU A 43 5.11 2.41 -14.80
CA GLU A 43 5.01 3.86 -14.94
C GLU A 43 3.66 4.19 -15.61
N PRO A 44 2.83 5.06 -14.99
CA PRO A 44 1.52 5.35 -15.53
C PRO A 44 1.62 6.18 -16.81
N THR A 45 0.76 5.88 -17.78
CA THR A 45 0.56 6.75 -18.95
C THR A 45 0.01 8.12 -18.53
N VAL A 46 0.10 9.13 -19.41
CA VAL A 46 -0.40 10.49 -19.13
C VAL A 46 -1.89 10.47 -18.76
N GLU A 47 -2.70 9.70 -19.48
CA GLU A 47 -4.13 9.57 -19.21
C GLU A 47 -4.40 8.93 -17.84
N GLU A 48 -3.64 7.90 -17.48
CA GLU A 48 -3.73 7.25 -16.16
C GLU A 48 -3.28 8.19 -15.06
N ALA A 49 -2.22 8.98 -15.28
CA ALA A 49 -1.76 9.96 -14.33
C ALA A 49 -2.79 11.07 -14.08
N ILE A 50 -3.48 11.54 -15.13
CA ILE A 50 -4.59 12.50 -14.99
C ILE A 50 -5.74 11.87 -14.17
N ASP A 51 -6.10 10.60 -14.42
CA ASP A 51 -7.11 9.91 -13.62
C ASP A 51 -6.68 9.80 -12.14
N VAL A 52 -5.45 9.37 -11.89
CA VAL A 52 -4.88 9.27 -10.53
C VAL A 52 -4.90 10.63 -9.84
N VAL A 53 -4.40 11.69 -10.47
CA VAL A 53 -4.45 13.06 -9.93
C VAL A 53 -5.90 13.46 -9.59
N SER A 54 -6.86 13.17 -10.48
CA SER A 54 -8.26 13.50 -10.23
C SER A 54 -8.85 12.77 -9.02
N ARG A 55 -8.39 11.54 -8.75
CA ARG A 55 -8.82 10.72 -7.59
C ARG A 55 -8.13 11.11 -6.30
N LEU A 56 -6.87 11.55 -6.37
CA LEU A 56 -6.15 12.05 -5.21
C LEU A 56 -6.66 13.43 -4.79
N ALA A 57 -7.00 14.28 -5.76
CA ALA A 57 -7.41 15.66 -5.54
C ALA A 57 -8.57 15.80 -4.54
N GLY A 58 -8.39 16.71 -3.57
CA GLY A 58 -9.38 17.02 -2.54
C GLY A 58 -9.67 15.89 -1.55
N ASN A 59 -8.95 14.76 -1.63
CA ASN A 59 -9.14 13.62 -0.76
C ASN A 59 -8.06 13.54 0.32
N ARG A 60 -8.40 12.82 1.39
CA ARG A 60 -7.55 12.56 2.54
C ARG A 60 -7.34 11.06 2.70
N TRP A 61 -6.11 10.73 3.05
CA TRP A 61 -5.58 9.38 3.16
C TRP A 61 -5.00 9.22 4.57
N VAL A 62 -5.44 8.19 5.28
CA VAL A 62 -5.01 7.93 6.66
C VAL A 62 -4.28 6.60 6.69
N ILE A 63 -3.15 6.55 7.39
CA ILE A 63 -2.36 5.33 7.48
C ILE A 63 -3.18 4.19 8.07
N ASP A 64 -3.02 2.99 7.49
CA ASP A 64 -3.44 1.75 8.13
C ASP A 64 -2.51 1.49 9.32
N ASP A 65 -3.03 1.71 10.53
CA ASP A 65 -2.29 1.60 11.78
C ASP A 65 -2.35 0.21 12.41
N THR A 66 -2.82 -0.81 11.67
CA THR A 66 -2.94 -2.19 12.14
C THR A 66 -1.60 -2.75 12.66
N GLU A 67 -0.48 -2.39 12.02
CA GLU A 67 0.87 -2.79 12.45
C GLU A 67 1.62 -1.69 13.23
N GLY A 68 0.91 -0.61 13.59
CA GLY A 68 1.50 0.61 14.12
C GLY A 68 2.01 1.56 13.02
N ILE A 69 2.39 2.77 13.42
CA ILE A 69 2.85 3.82 12.49
C ILE A 69 4.38 3.91 12.57
N PRO A 70 5.13 3.37 11.59
CA PRO A 70 6.57 3.40 11.64
C PRO A 70 7.12 4.82 11.44
N PRO A 71 8.31 5.14 12.00
CA PRO A 71 9.04 6.34 11.62
C PRO A 71 9.52 6.21 10.18
N PHE A 72 9.41 7.27 9.40
CA PHE A 72 9.80 7.26 7.98
C PHE A 72 11.08 8.08 7.79
N ALA A 73 12.21 7.40 7.54
CA ALA A 73 13.54 8.01 7.54
C ALA A 73 13.65 9.15 6.50
N GLU A 74 13.07 8.93 5.33
CA GLU A 74 12.98 9.85 4.20
C GLU A 74 12.13 11.09 4.49
N LEU A 75 11.34 11.06 5.57
CA LEU A 75 10.62 12.21 6.13
C LEU A 75 11.20 12.62 7.50
N PHE A 76 12.53 12.67 7.61
CA PHE A 76 13.24 13.10 8.82
C PHE A 76 12.94 12.24 10.05
N GLY A 77 12.59 10.97 9.84
CA GLY A 77 12.20 10.04 10.91
C GLY A 77 10.81 10.30 11.50
N LEU A 78 9.98 11.13 10.84
CA LEU A 78 8.61 11.39 11.29
C LEU A 78 7.70 10.18 11.04
N CYS A 79 6.83 9.91 12.01
CA CYS A 79 5.72 8.96 11.85
C CYS A 79 4.57 9.65 11.13
N LEU A 80 4.46 9.45 9.81
CA LEU A 80 3.42 10.06 8.99
C LEU A 80 2.07 9.38 9.27
N LYS A 81 1.08 10.16 9.70
CA LYS A 81 -0.26 9.65 10.03
C LYS A 81 -1.24 9.84 8.88
N GLU A 82 -1.10 10.93 8.16
CA GLU A 82 -2.08 11.38 7.19
C GLU A 82 -1.43 12.12 6.04
N LEU A 83 -2.00 11.90 4.86
CA LEU A 83 -1.67 12.55 3.62
C LEU A 83 -2.95 13.14 3.05
N SER A 84 -2.91 14.40 2.65
CA SER A 84 -4.05 15.05 1.98
C SER A 84 -3.56 15.80 0.77
N PHE A 85 -4.37 15.81 -0.28
CA PHE A 85 -4.06 16.52 -1.51
C PHE A 85 -5.02 17.67 -1.71
N GLY A 86 -4.49 18.79 -2.19
CA GLY A 86 -5.27 19.96 -2.56
C GLY A 86 -6.22 19.69 -3.72
N SER A 87 -6.98 20.70 -4.11
CA SER A 87 -7.81 20.63 -5.32
C SER A 87 -6.92 20.67 -6.56
N ALA A 88 -7.18 19.78 -7.53
CA ALA A 88 -6.54 19.86 -8.84
C ALA A 88 -7.09 21.05 -9.64
N ALA A 89 -6.21 21.78 -10.31
CA ALA A 89 -6.62 22.53 -11.49
C ALA A 89 -6.87 21.56 -12.66
N VAL A 90 -7.68 21.95 -13.63
CA VAL A 90 -7.93 21.14 -14.83
C VAL A 90 -6.60 20.88 -15.55
N GLN A 91 -6.25 19.61 -15.81
CA GLN A 91 -4.98 19.18 -16.41
C GLN A 91 -3.72 19.44 -15.55
N ALA A 92 -3.86 19.56 -14.23
CA ALA A 92 -2.69 19.75 -13.37
C ALA A 92 -1.82 18.47 -13.34
N SER A 93 -0.54 18.61 -13.69
CA SER A 93 0.51 17.61 -13.43
C SER A 93 1.05 17.68 -12.00
N GLU A 94 0.56 18.64 -11.21
CA GLU A 94 0.97 18.87 -9.83
C GLU A 94 -0.25 18.97 -8.90
N LEU A 95 -0.09 18.46 -7.68
CA LEU A 95 -1.05 18.61 -6.59
C LEU A 95 -0.32 19.11 -5.34
N GLU A 96 -0.88 20.11 -4.67
CA GLU A 96 -0.44 20.44 -3.31
C GLU A 96 -0.65 19.21 -2.41
N ALA A 97 0.34 18.91 -1.57
CA ALA A 97 0.29 17.81 -0.63
C ALA A 97 0.52 18.33 0.80
N THR A 98 -0.30 17.89 1.73
CA THR A 98 -0.13 18.16 3.16
C THR A 98 0.07 16.83 3.89
N LEU A 99 1.23 16.70 4.53
CA LEU A 99 1.69 15.53 5.26
C LEU A 99 1.61 15.81 6.76
N THR A 100 0.76 15.09 7.48
CA THR A 100 0.56 15.29 8.92
C THR A 100 1.12 14.12 9.70
N ALA A 101 2.12 14.40 10.54
CA ALA A 101 2.74 13.41 11.42
C ALA A 101 1.95 13.19 12.72
N THR A 102 2.21 12.08 13.42
CA THR A 102 1.54 11.72 14.68
C THR A 102 1.75 12.76 15.79
N ASN A 103 2.90 13.44 15.79
CA ASN A 103 3.23 14.52 16.72
C ASN A 103 2.61 15.88 16.34
N LYS A 104 1.70 15.91 15.35
CA LYS A 104 1.07 17.12 14.79
C LYS A 104 2.03 18.06 14.05
N ALA A 105 3.25 17.62 13.73
CA ALA A 105 4.06 18.32 12.74
C ALA A 105 3.39 18.19 11.37
N VAL A 106 3.37 19.29 10.62
CA VAL A 106 2.76 19.36 9.28
C VAL A 106 3.84 19.78 8.29
N LEU A 107 4.00 19.00 7.23
CA LEU A 107 4.86 19.34 6.10
C LEU A 107 3.98 19.66 4.89
N TYR A 108 4.32 20.74 4.19
CA TYR A 108 3.67 21.14 2.95
C TYR A 108 4.59 20.82 1.79
N GLY A 109 4.09 20.06 0.83
CA GLY A 109 4.83 19.58 -0.32
C GLY A 109 3.97 19.62 -1.58
N ARG A 110 4.48 18.98 -2.64
CA ARG A 110 3.79 18.84 -3.91
C ARG A 110 3.94 17.42 -4.44
N LEU A 111 2.88 16.83 -4.92
CA LEU A 111 2.94 15.65 -5.78
C LEU A 111 3.14 16.14 -7.21
N VAL A 112 4.15 15.63 -7.90
CA VAL A 112 4.49 16.01 -9.28
C VAL A 112 4.50 14.75 -10.13
N PHE A 113 3.81 14.77 -11.27
CA PHE A 113 3.88 13.73 -12.28
C PHE A 113 4.85 14.12 -13.40
N ASP A 114 5.73 13.19 -13.76
CA ASP A 114 6.65 13.24 -14.89
C ASP A 114 6.44 11.99 -15.76
N GLU A 115 6.40 12.14 -17.08
CA GLU A 115 6.18 11.03 -18.02
C GLU A 115 7.31 10.00 -18.01
N GLU A 116 8.55 10.40 -17.69
CA GLU A 116 9.72 9.51 -17.65
C GLU A 116 9.95 8.90 -16.25
N GLY A 117 9.34 9.47 -15.21
CA GLY A 117 9.62 9.13 -13.81
C GLY A 117 8.41 8.82 -12.93
N GLY A 118 7.20 8.93 -13.46
CA GLY A 118 5.95 8.73 -12.73
C GLY A 118 5.71 9.81 -11.67
N PHE A 119 5.13 9.41 -10.54
CA PHE A 119 4.80 10.32 -9.45
C PHE A 119 5.95 10.48 -8.45
N SER A 120 6.29 11.73 -8.14
CA SER A 120 7.29 12.08 -7.14
C SER A 120 6.71 13.06 -6.10
N LEU A 121 7.07 12.88 -4.84
CA LEU A 121 6.66 13.77 -3.76
C LEU A 121 7.80 14.77 -3.48
N HIS A 122 7.51 16.06 -3.59
CA HIS A 122 8.46 17.14 -3.42
C HIS A 122 8.24 17.87 -2.10
N TYR A 123 9.32 18.18 -1.42
CA TYR A 123 9.36 19.03 -0.24
C TYR A 123 10.47 20.07 -0.41
N ASP A 124 10.17 21.34 -0.13
CA ASP A 124 11.10 22.47 -0.31
C ASP A 124 11.76 22.51 -1.72
N GLY A 125 11.00 22.12 -2.75
CA GLY A 125 11.45 22.11 -4.15
C GLY A 125 12.37 20.96 -4.53
N GLN A 126 12.58 19.98 -3.64
CA GLN A 126 13.34 18.77 -3.94
C GLN A 126 12.46 17.52 -3.88
N ALA A 127 12.68 16.59 -4.80
CA ALA A 127 12.06 15.27 -4.76
C ALA A 127 12.56 14.51 -3.53
N LEU A 128 11.63 14.05 -2.71
CA LEU A 128 11.93 13.14 -1.61
C LEU A 128 12.25 11.76 -2.18
N PRO A 129 13.17 11.00 -1.55
CA PRO A 129 13.50 9.63 -1.95
C PRO A 129 12.39 8.64 -1.54
N ILE A 130 11.16 8.92 -1.96
CA ILE A 130 9.94 8.19 -1.63
C ILE A 130 9.22 7.90 -2.93
N THR A 131 8.97 6.62 -3.19
CA THR A 131 8.09 6.19 -4.27
C THR A 131 6.66 6.21 -3.76
N ILE A 132 5.77 6.86 -4.51
CA ILE A 132 4.33 6.91 -4.23
C ILE A 132 3.58 6.12 -5.29
N ASN A 133 2.65 5.28 -4.85
CA ASN A 133 1.78 4.51 -5.74
C ASN A 133 0.31 4.66 -5.31
N TYR A 134 -0.58 4.83 -6.28
CA TYR A 134 -2.02 4.77 -6.08
C TYR A 134 -2.55 3.44 -6.61
N SER A 135 -3.40 2.79 -5.83
CA SER A 135 -4.06 1.55 -6.24
C SER A 135 -5.53 1.55 -5.84
N GLN A 136 -6.34 0.82 -6.59
CA GLN A 136 -7.75 0.61 -6.30
C GLN A 136 -8.06 -0.89 -6.32
N SER A 137 -8.92 -1.33 -5.40
CA SER A 137 -9.44 -2.69 -5.40
C SER A 137 -10.23 -2.96 -6.68
N ARG A 138 -10.26 -4.23 -7.11
CA ARG A 138 -10.96 -4.64 -8.35
C ARG A 138 -12.45 -4.32 -8.36
N ASP A 139 -13.07 -4.28 -7.18
CA ASP A 139 -14.48 -3.93 -6.99
C ASP A 139 -14.71 -2.40 -6.89
N GLY A 140 -13.65 -1.59 -6.92
CA GLY A 140 -13.69 -0.14 -6.87
C GLY A 140 -13.98 0.46 -5.50
N ASN A 141 -14.21 -0.37 -4.48
CA ASN A 141 -14.71 0.07 -3.18
C ASN A 141 -13.62 0.53 -2.22
N SER A 142 -12.35 0.21 -2.50
CA SER A 142 -11.21 0.59 -1.67
C SER A 142 -10.14 1.20 -2.54
N GLU A 143 -9.68 2.37 -2.14
CA GLU A 143 -8.54 3.04 -2.76
C GLU A 143 -7.43 3.14 -1.71
N MET A 144 -6.18 3.04 -2.17
CA MET A 144 -5.00 3.06 -1.33
C MET A 144 -3.88 3.87 -1.97
N VAL A 145 -3.21 4.68 -1.15
CA VAL A 145 -1.92 5.28 -1.48
C VAL A 145 -0.84 4.55 -0.71
N THR A 146 0.19 4.09 -1.40
CA THR A 146 1.35 3.42 -0.79
C THR A 146 2.56 4.33 -0.92
N LEU A 147 3.23 4.60 0.20
CA LEU A 147 4.54 5.25 0.21
C LEU A 147 5.61 4.20 0.51
N VAL A 148 6.65 4.17 -0.32
CA VAL A 148 7.81 3.29 -0.16
C VAL A 148 9.06 4.14 -0.06
N GLY A 149 9.76 4.05 1.05
CA GLY A 149 11.04 4.71 1.24
C GLY A 149 12.12 4.03 0.39
N GLN A 150 12.85 4.79 -0.43
CA GLN A 150 13.87 4.22 -1.31
C GLN A 150 15.11 3.76 -0.54
N GLU A 151 15.40 4.38 0.62
CA GLU A 151 16.57 4.05 1.44
C GLU A 151 16.22 3.02 2.51
N SER A 152 15.11 3.23 3.21
CA SER A 152 14.66 2.40 4.32
C SER A 152 13.89 1.16 3.88
N ASN A 153 13.36 1.15 2.66
CA ASN A 153 12.39 0.17 2.16
C ASN A 153 11.18 0.02 3.11
N THR A 154 10.83 1.09 3.84
CA THR A 154 9.64 1.14 4.69
C THR A 154 8.42 1.29 3.80
N HIS A 155 7.42 0.43 3.96
CA HIS A 155 6.17 0.47 3.21
C HIS A 155 5.06 0.98 4.14
N CYS A 156 4.42 2.08 3.75
CA CYS A 156 3.33 2.69 4.49
C CYS A 156 2.09 2.73 3.60
N TYR A 157 1.02 2.10 4.06
CA TYR A 157 -0.24 2.01 3.34
C TYR A 157 -1.24 3.01 3.91
N TYR A 158 -1.84 3.83 3.05
CA TYR A 158 -2.82 4.85 3.42
C TYR A 158 -4.15 4.59 2.74
N LEU A 159 -5.21 4.53 3.52
CA LEU A 159 -6.57 4.27 3.06
C LEU A 159 -7.34 5.58 2.93
N LYS A 160 -8.15 5.67 1.87
CA LYS A 160 -9.03 6.82 1.64
C LYS A 160 -10.06 6.96 2.77
N ARG A 161 -10.34 8.20 3.18
CA ARG A 161 -11.34 8.54 4.20
C ARG A 161 -12.44 9.44 3.66
#